data_AF-A0A918M6B3-F1
#
_entry.id   AF-A0A918M6B3-F1
#
_cell.length_a   1.000
_cell.length_b   1.000
_cell.length_c   1.000
_cell.angle_alpha   90.00
_cell.angle_beta   90.00
_cell.angle_gamma   90.00
#
_symmetry.space_group_name_H-M   'P 1'
#
loop_
_entity.id
_entity.type
_entity.pdbx_description
1 polymer ?
#
loop_
_entity_poly.entity_id
_entity_poly.type
_entity_poly.pdbx_seq_one_letter_code
_entity_poly.pdbx_strand_id
1 'polypeptide(L)'
;MPSYEGILSSIFCQSPRSNHNIPGVPELDVVTLRWNGEQIAQREMETGQTWSLGIAQALAGPATVEVVVRPNEAGGVEDVIGTVRLSEADLGTGIPGTDFHVTTFDDAGARYELTYKVRRIDDAPGPGPTPDPAPADGVLSWIFCESPRSNHNIPGVPELDVVTLRWNGERVAQREMEQGQTWTLDVTRPLTVPATVDVVVRPNQEGGVEDVIGSVQLVTSLAGDGFRTARFDDAGARYELTYEVRAR
;
A
#
# COMPACT_ATOMS: atom_id res chain seq x y z
N MET A 1 5.80 -15.97 -26.82
CA MET A 1 5.19 -16.95 -25.89
C MET A 1 4.55 -16.10 -24.82
N PRO A 2 3.34 -16.37 -24.30
CA PRO A 2 2.73 -15.46 -23.33
C PRO A 2 3.71 -15.19 -22.19
N SER A 3 4.00 -13.91 -21.98
CA SER A 3 4.82 -13.47 -20.86
C SER A 3 3.89 -13.20 -19.67
N TYR A 4 4.40 -13.32 -18.46
CA TYR A 4 3.61 -13.13 -17.24
C TYR A 4 4.37 -12.23 -16.29
N GLU A 5 3.67 -11.60 -15.36
CA GLU A 5 4.29 -10.95 -14.20
C GLU A 5 3.53 -11.32 -12.93
N GLY A 6 4.29 -11.41 -11.85
CA GLY A 6 3.74 -11.51 -10.51
C GLY A 6 3.75 -10.14 -9.84
N ILE A 7 2.70 -9.86 -9.10
CA ILE A 7 2.49 -8.59 -8.41
C ILE A 7 2.25 -8.90 -6.93
N LEU A 8 3.05 -8.29 -6.05
CA LEU A 8 2.81 -8.28 -4.61
C LEU A 8 2.08 -6.99 -4.26
N SER A 9 0.86 -7.14 -3.74
CA SER A 9 -0.03 -6.02 -3.45
C SER A 9 0.23 -5.49 -2.05
N SER A 10 0.07 -6.35 -1.05
CA SER A 10 0.18 -5.98 0.35
C SER A 10 0.56 -7.19 1.19
N ILE A 11 1.13 -6.92 2.36
CA ILE A 11 1.28 -7.88 3.43
C ILE A 11 0.64 -7.32 4.71
N PHE A 12 -0.13 -8.14 5.41
CA PHE A 12 -0.79 -7.78 6.66
C PHE A 12 -0.19 -8.61 7.80
N CYS A 13 0.20 -7.92 8.87
CA CYS A 13 0.69 -8.54 10.10
C CYS A 13 -0.50 -8.81 11.03
N GLN A 14 -0.83 -10.09 11.21
CA GLN A 14 -1.88 -10.49 12.16
C GLN A 14 -1.33 -10.66 13.57
N SER A 15 -0.10 -11.17 13.68
CA SER A 15 0.62 -11.32 14.94
C SER A 15 2.11 -11.37 14.62
N PRO A 16 2.94 -10.43 15.08
CA PRO A 16 4.39 -10.57 15.05
C PRO A 16 4.82 -11.59 16.12
N ARG A 17 6.02 -12.12 15.98
CA ARG A 17 6.63 -13.10 16.88
C ARG A 17 7.13 -12.48 18.19
N SER A 18 7.42 -11.20 18.18
CA SER A 18 8.17 -10.51 19.22
C SER A 18 7.37 -10.29 20.51
N ASN A 19 8.01 -10.65 21.64
CA ASN A 19 7.77 -10.20 23.02
C ASN A 19 6.32 -10.04 23.54
N HIS A 20 5.45 -11.05 23.35
CA HIS A 20 4.15 -11.15 24.04
C HIS A 20 4.20 -11.05 25.58
N ASN A 21 5.40 -11.09 26.18
CA ASN A 21 5.62 -11.14 27.61
C ASN A 21 6.30 -9.88 28.20
N ILE A 22 6.55 -8.82 27.42
CA ILE A 22 7.17 -7.58 27.93
C ILE A 22 6.16 -6.43 27.93
N PRO A 23 5.58 -6.08 29.10
CA PRO A 23 4.65 -4.97 29.20
C PRO A 23 5.27 -3.65 28.74
N GLY A 24 4.60 -2.95 27.82
CA GLY A 24 4.98 -1.62 27.37
C GLY A 24 6.01 -1.57 26.23
N VAL A 25 6.40 -2.72 25.66
CA VAL A 25 7.20 -2.79 24.43
C VAL A 25 6.28 -3.20 23.27
N PRO A 26 6.19 -2.43 22.18
CA PRO A 26 5.39 -2.81 21.02
C PRO A 26 5.94 -4.10 20.40
N GLU A 27 5.03 -5.01 20.04
CA GLU A 27 5.36 -6.24 19.34
C GLU A 27 5.67 -5.89 17.88
N LEU A 28 6.91 -6.12 17.45
CA LEU A 28 7.52 -5.60 16.23
C LEU A 28 8.42 -6.65 15.58
N ASP A 29 8.05 -7.06 14.38
CA ASP A 29 8.89 -7.94 13.57
C ASP A 29 9.44 -7.18 12.37
N VAL A 30 10.70 -7.45 12.05
CA VAL A 30 11.30 -7.07 10.77
C VAL A 30 10.85 -8.10 9.74
N VAL A 31 10.02 -7.67 8.81
CA VAL A 31 9.48 -8.48 7.71
C VAL A 31 10.28 -8.19 6.45
N THR A 32 10.86 -9.23 5.87
CA THR A 32 11.63 -9.20 4.64
C THR A 32 10.94 -10.07 3.59
N LEU A 33 10.68 -9.50 2.41
CA LEU A 33 10.19 -10.25 1.27
C LEU A 33 11.36 -10.60 0.37
N ARG A 34 11.48 -11.89 0.01
CA ARG A 34 12.47 -12.35 -0.94
C ARG A 34 11.80 -12.90 -2.19
N TRP A 35 12.29 -12.52 -3.36
CA TRP A 35 11.85 -13.04 -4.65
C TRP A 35 12.97 -13.90 -5.22
N ASN A 36 12.72 -15.20 -5.40
CA ASN A 36 13.72 -16.18 -5.79
C ASN A 36 14.99 -16.14 -4.90
N GLY A 37 14.80 -15.90 -3.60
CA GLY A 37 15.87 -15.77 -2.61
C GLY A 37 16.54 -14.40 -2.56
N GLU A 38 16.25 -13.48 -3.48
CA GLU A 38 16.75 -12.10 -3.44
C GLU A 38 15.83 -11.21 -2.61
N GLN A 39 16.38 -10.48 -1.64
CA GLN A 39 15.61 -9.50 -0.88
C GLN A 39 15.13 -8.36 -1.78
N ILE A 40 13.81 -8.17 -1.85
CA ILE A 40 13.17 -7.15 -2.68
C ILE A 40 12.55 -6.02 -1.86
N ALA A 41 12.21 -6.29 -0.60
CA ALA A 41 11.65 -5.30 0.30
C ALA A 41 11.84 -5.73 1.76
N GLN A 42 11.93 -4.76 2.67
CA GLN A 42 12.00 -5.01 4.10
C GLN A 42 11.32 -3.87 4.87
N ARG A 43 10.57 -4.20 5.93
CA ARG A 43 9.91 -3.23 6.81
C ARG A 43 9.69 -3.80 8.20
N GLU A 44 9.74 -2.96 9.22
CA GLU A 44 9.22 -3.30 10.55
C GLU A 44 7.69 -3.25 10.56
N MET A 45 7.06 -4.28 11.15
CA MET A 45 5.61 -4.41 11.19
C MET A 45 5.11 -4.74 12.59
N GLU A 46 4.12 -3.96 13.04
CA GLU A 46 3.37 -4.20 14.28
C GLU A 46 2.13 -5.05 14.02
N THR A 47 1.57 -5.62 15.11
CA THR A 47 0.27 -6.29 15.09
C THR A 47 -0.81 -5.39 14.48
N GLY A 48 -1.53 -5.91 13.49
CA GLY A 48 -2.61 -5.18 12.82
C GLY A 48 -2.14 -4.22 11.72
N GLN A 49 -0.84 -4.13 11.44
CA GLN A 49 -0.34 -3.25 10.38
C GLN A 49 -0.48 -3.89 8.99
N THR A 50 -0.90 -3.08 8.01
CA THR A 50 -0.85 -3.46 6.59
C THR A 50 0.26 -2.67 5.89
N TRP A 51 1.11 -3.37 5.16
CA TRP A 51 2.13 -2.78 4.32
C TRP A 51 1.76 -2.94 2.84
N SER A 52 1.50 -1.81 2.17
CA SER A 52 1.32 -1.75 0.72
C SER A 52 2.67 -1.84 -0.01
N LEU A 53 2.81 -2.79 -0.92
CA LEU A 53 4.08 -3.15 -1.58
C LEU A 53 4.20 -2.53 -2.98
N GLY A 54 3.19 -2.72 -3.82
CA GLY A 54 3.21 -2.25 -5.21
C GLY A 54 4.36 -2.84 -6.06
N ILE A 55 4.86 -4.03 -5.70
CA ILE A 55 6.02 -4.65 -6.37
C ILE A 55 5.52 -5.52 -7.51
N ALA A 56 6.05 -5.32 -8.73
CA ALA A 56 5.74 -6.13 -9.89
C ALA A 56 7.04 -6.63 -10.55
N GLN A 57 7.11 -7.91 -10.88
CA GLN A 57 8.26 -8.50 -11.58
C GLN A 57 7.83 -9.46 -12.69
N ALA A 58 8.55 -9.41 -13.81
CA ALA A 58 8.36 -10.34 -14.91
C ALA A 58 8.70 -11.78 -14.50
N LEU A 59 7.86 -12.71 -14.93
CA LEU A 59 8.01 -14.14 -14.70
C LEU A 59 8.59 -14.78 -15.97
N ALA A 60 9.89 -15.07 -15.96
CA ALA A 60 10.53 -15.90 -16.98
C ALA A 60 10.16 -17.40 -16.85
N GLY A 61 9.46 -17.75 -15.77
CA GLY A 61 9.01 -19.07 -15.37
C GLY A 61 8.37 -18.97 -13.98
N PRO A 62 8.04 -20.09 -13.32
CA PRO A 62 7.56 -20.04 -11.95
C PRO A 62 8.58 -19.35 -11.04
N ALA A 63 8.11 -18.43 -10.22
CA ALA A 63 8.92 -17.73 -9.23
C ALA A 63 8.46 -18.07 -7.81
N THR A 64 9.33 -17.83 -6.85
CA THR A 64 9.08 -18.08 -5.44
C THR A 64 9.16 -16.77 -4.68
N VAL A 65 8.19 -16.52 -3.81
CA VAL A 65 8.18 -15.39 -2.89
C VAL A 65 8.21 -15.93 -1.48
N GLU A 66 9.24 -15.56 -0.74
CA GLU A 66 9.43 -15.97 0.65
C GLU A 66 9.09 -14.80 1.55
N VAL A 67 8.32 -15.07 2.60
CA VAL A 67 8.11 -14.14 3.71
C VAL A 67 9.03 -14.56 4.84
N VAL A 68 9.99 -13.70 5.12
CA VAL A 68 11.00 -13.90 6.15
C VAL A 68 10.72 -12.92 7.28
N VAL A 69 10.69 -13.40 8.51
CA VAL A 69 10.46 -12.55 9.68
C VAL A 69 11.60 -12.72 10.66
N ARG A 70 11.91 -11.62 11.35
CA ARG A 70 12.89 -11.60 12.42
C ARG A 70 12.36 -10.72 13.54
N PRO A 71 12.43 -11.13 14.81
CA PRO A 71 12.16 -10.25 15.93
C PRO A 71 13.00 -8.97 15.84
N ASN A 72 12.42 -7.80 16.13
CA ASN A 72 13.16 -6.53 16.13
C ASN A 72 14.02 -6.31 17.38
N GLU A 73 14.70 -7.36 17.84
CA GLU A 73 15.60 -7.32 18.99
C GLU A 73 17.01 -7.76 18.58
N ALA A 74 18.02 -7.28 19.33
CA ALA A 74 19.41 -7.58 19.05
C ALA A 74 19.67 -9.09 19.17
N GLY A 75 20.09 -9.72 18.06
CA GLY A 75 20.31 -11.16 17.98
C GLY A 75 19.11 -11.99 17.52
N GLY A 76 18.01 -11.34 17.11
CA GLY A 76 16.87 -12.01 16.49
C GLY A 76 17.28 -12.85 15.28
N VAL A 77 16.76 -14.07 15.20
CA VAL A 77 17.02 -15.01 14.10
C VAL A 77 15.97 -14.79 13.00
N GLU A 78 16.42 -14.73 11.74
CA GLU A 78 15.53 -14.72 10.58
C GLU A 78 14.96 -16.12 10.36
N ASP A 79 13.63 -16.20 10.25
CA ASP A 79 12.92 -17.43 9.90
C ASP A 79 12.04 -17.20 8.67
N VAL A 80 12.07 -18.15 7.73
CA VAL A 80 11.13 -18.17 6.60
C VAL A 80 9.82 -18.79 7.08
N ILE A 81 8.81 -17.97 7.34
CA ILE A 81 7.51 -18.43 7.85
C ILE A 81 6.58 -18.89 6.74
N GLY A 82 6.93 -18.61 5.48
CA GLY A 82 6.07 -18.95 4.38
C GLY A 82 6.68 -18.71 3.01
N THR A 83 6.12 -19.45 2.06
CA THR A 83 6.55 -19.41 0.67
C THR A 83 5.33 -19.48 -0.23
N VAL A 84 5.25 -18.57 -1.19
CA VAL A 84 4.27 -18.58 -2.28
C VAL A 84 4.99 -18.85 -3.58
N ARG A 85 4.42 -19.74 -4.39
CA ARG A 85 4.86 -19.94 -5.77
C ARG A 85 3.97 -19.13 -6.69
N LEU A 86 4.56 -18.28 -7.51
CA LEU A 86 3.89 -17.50 -8.54
C LEU A 86 4.09 -18.19 -9.89
N SER A 87 3.00 -18.49 -10.58
CA SER A 87 3.02 -19.18 -11.86
C SER A 87 1.84 -18.79 -12.73
N GLU A 88 1.85 -19.22 -14.00
CA GLU A 88 0.71 -19.06 -14.89
C GLU A 88 -0.56 -19.76 -14.40
N ALA A 89 -0.46 -20.74 -13.48
CA ALA A 89 -1.63 -21.37 -12.88
C ALA A 89 -2.37 -20.43 -11.93
N ASP A 90 -1.69 -19.39 -11.43
CA ASP A 90 -2.23 -18.37 -10.54
C ASP A 90 -2.78 -17.17 -11.31
N LEU A 91 -2.94 -17.29 -12.64
CA LEU A 91 -3.54 -16.24 -13.44
C LEU A 91 -4.97 -15.97 -12.96
N GLY A 92 -5.24 -14.71 -12.70
CA GLY A 92 -6.60 -14.26 -12.43
C GLY A 92 -7.53 -14.42 -13.64
N THR A 93 -8.81 -14.14 -13.41
CA THR A 93 -9.87 -14.14 -14.43
C THR A 93 -9.73 -13.01 -15.46
N GLY A 94 -8.79 -12.07 -15.26
CA GLY A 94 -8.59 -10.87 -16.05
C GLY A 94 -9.47 -9.71 -15.61
N ILE A 95 -10.18 -9.86 -14.48
CA ILE A 95 -11.06 -8.82 -13.93
C ILE A 95 -10.27 -8.01 -12.89
N PRO A 96 -10.05 -6.69 -13.13
CA PRO A 96 -9.37 -5.84 -12.16
C PRO A 96 -10.09 -5.85 -10.81
N GLY A 97 -9.34 -6.13 -9.74
CA GLY A 97 -9.85 -6.08 -8.36
C GLY A 97 -10.27 -7.43 -7.76
N THR A 98 -10.55 -8.45 -8.58
CA THR A 98 -10.95 -9.79 -8.08
C THR A 98 -9.88 -10.87 -8.26
N ASP A 99 -8.82 -10.55 -8.99
CA ASP A 99 -7.74 -11.48 -9.36
C ASP A 99 -6.65 -11.63 -8.29
N PHE A 100 -6.91 -11.15 -7.07
CA PHE A 100 -5.95 -11.24 -5.98
C PHE A 100 -6.09 -12.56 -5.24
N HIS A 101 -4.95 -13.23 -5.08
CA HIS A 101 -4.77 -14.36 -4.18
C HIS A 101 -4.31 -13.84 -2.83
N VAL A 102 -4.77 -14.53 -1.79
CA VAL A 102 -4.43 -14.24 -0.40
C VAL A 102 -3.88 -15.53 0.20
N THR A 103 -2.65 -15.49 0.70
CA THR A 103 -2.03 -16.61 1.40
C THR A 103 -1.68 -16.19 2.81
N THR A 104 -2.19 -16.95 3.78
CA THR A 104 -1.85 -16.80 5.19
C THR A 104 -0.70 -17.73 5.55
N PHE A 105 0.23 -17.21 6.34
CA PHE A 105 1.33 -17.93 6.96
C PHE A 105 1.17 -17.86 8.46
N ASP A 106 1.26 -19.01 9.13
CA ASP A 106 1.15 -19.14 10.58
C ASP A 106 2.27 -20.09 11.01
N ASP A 107 3.38 -19.52 11.47
CA ASP A 107 4.54 -20.30 11.90
C ASP A 107 5.35 -19.54 12.96
N ALA A 108 5.99 -20.30 13.86
CA ALA A 108 6.87 -19.79 14.90
C ALA A 108 6.28 -18.68 15.79
N GLY A 109 4.95 -18.61 15.95
CA GLY A 109 4.25 -17.58 16.72
C GLY A 109 4.01 -16.27 15.95
N ALA A 110 4.32 -16.24 14.65
CA ALA A 110 4.06 -15.13 13.76
C ALA A 110 2.96 -15.51 12.76
N ARG A 111 2.05 -14.57 12.49
CA ARG A 111 0.95 -14.75 11.54
C ARG A 111 0.88 -13.58 10.58
N TYR A 112 0.98 -13.88 9.29
CA TYR A 112 1.01 -12.91 8.21
C TYR A 112 0.10 -13.31 7.06
N GLU A 113 -0.35 -12.33 6.30
CA GLU A 113 -1.18 -12.54 5.12
C GLU A 113 -0.61 -11.76 3.94
N LEU A 114 -0.17 -12.46 2.89
CA LEU A 114 0.33 -11.86 1.67
C LEU A 114 -0.75 -11.86 0.60
N THR A 115 -1.04 -10.68 0.06
CA THR A 115 -1.92 -10.50 -1.09
C THR A 115 -1.09 -10.31 -2.35
N TYR A 116 -1.33 -11.13 -3.37
CA TYR A 116 -0.58 -11.14 -4.62
C TYR A 116 -1.47 -11.49 -5.81
N LYS A 117 -0.98 -11.31 -7.03
CA LYS A 117 -1.63 -11.83 -8.24
C LYS A 117 -0.63 -12.11 -9.34
N VAL A 118 -1.02 -12.94 -10.30
CA VAL A 118 -0.28 -13.10 -11.55
C VAL A 118 -1.13 -12.57 -12.69
N ARG A 119 -0.55 -11.72 -13.55
CA ARG A 119 -1.20 -11.25 -14.76
C ARG A 119 -0.41 -11.67 -16.00
N ARG A 120 -1.15 -11.92 -17.08
CA ARG A 120 -0.56 -12.12 -18.40
C ARG A 120 -0.11 -10.78 -18.95
N ILE A 121 1.11 -10.75 -19.44
CA ILE A 121 1.64 -9.70 -20.30
C ILE A 121 1.42 -10.24 -21.72
N ASP A 122 0.51 -9.63 -22.46
CA ASP A 122 0.43 -9.97 -23.88
C ASP A 122 1.68 -9.42 -24.57
N ASP A 123 2.42 -10.31 -25.23
CA ASP A 123 3.48 -9.97 -26.19
C ASP A 123 2.84 -9.09 -27.28
N ALA A 124 2.88 -7.78 -27.12
CA ALA A 124 2.69 -6.86 -28.24
C ALA A 124 3.77 -7.17 -29.29
N PRO A 125 3.43 -7.19 -30.60
CA PRO A 125 4.35 -7.56 -31.65
C PRO A 125 5.47 -6.52 -31.81
N GLY A 126 6.61 -6.72 -31.12
CA GLY A 126 7.83 -5.91 -31.22
C GLY A 126 7.65 -4.43 -30.83
N PRO A 127 8.73 -3.67 -30.60
CA PRO A 127 8.62 -2.23 -30.52
C PRO A 127 8.41 -1.69 -31.94
N GLY A 128 7.15 -1.68 -32.40
CA GLY A 128 6.69 -0.48 -33.07
C GLY A 128 6.87 0.69 -32.10
N PRO A 129 7.09 1.93 -32.55
CA PRO A 129 7.22 3.06 -31.63
C PRO A 129 6.09 2.95 -30.61
N THR A 130 6.44 2.80 -29.33
CA THR A 130 5.46 2.81 -28.24
C THR A 130 4.64 4.05 -28.52
N PRO A 131 3.33 3.93 -28.82
CA PRO A 131 2.51 5.13 -28.84
C PRO A 131 2.74 5.73 -27.47
N ASP A 132 3.23 6.97 -27.42
CA ASP A 132 3.37 7.67 -26.15
C ASP A 132 2.08 7.41 -25.37
N PRO A 133 2.16 6.93 -24.12
CA PRO A 133 0.95 6.62 -23.35
C PRO A 133 0.05 7.83 -23.49
N ALA A 134 -1.17 7.59 -24.01
CA ALA A 134 -2.09 8.66 -24.32
C ALA A 134 -2.10 9.61 -23.11
N PRO A 135 -1.84 10.91 -23.31
CA PRO A 135 -1.62 11.83 -22.21
C PRO A 135 -2.79 11.66 -21.23
N ALA A 136 -2.49 11.47 -19.96
CA ALA A 136 -3.53 11.28 -18.95
C ALA A 136 -3.40 12.34 -17.88
N ASP A 137 -4.49 12.56 -17.17
CA ASP A 137 -4.55 13.37 -15.97
C ASP A 137 -4.88 12.50 -14.79
N GLY A 138 -4.11 12.63 -13.71
CA GLY A 138 -4.55 12.12 -12.43
C GLY A 138 -5.35 13.21 -11.71
N VAL A 139 -6.48 12.81 -11.17
CA VAL A 139 -7.46 13.69 -10.54
C VAL A 139 -7.67 13.22 -9.11
N LEU A 140 -7.45 14.11 -8.14
CA LEU A 140 -7.89 13.89 -6.76
C LEU A 140 -9.23 14.58 -6.59
N SER A 141 -10.26 13.83 -6.20
CA SER A 141 -11.64 14.33 -6.22
C SER A 141 -12.15 14.69 -4.83
N TRP A 142 -11.97 13.82 -3.85
CA TRP A 142 -12.29 14.14 -2.47
C TRP A 142 -11.59 13.19 -1.51
N ILE A 143 -11.41 13.65 -0.28
CA ILE A 143 -10.95 12.85 0.84
C ILE A 143 -11.98 12.92 1.96
N PHE A 144 -12.25 11.80 2.61
CA PHE A 144 -13.15 11.70 3.76
C PHE A 144 -12.34 11.30 4.99
N CYS A 145 -12.58 12.00 6.10
CA CYS A 145 -12.05 11.66 7.40
C CYS A 145 -13.08 10.80 8.13
N GLU A 146 -12.83 9.51 8.26
CA GLU A 146 -13.69 8.63 9.06
C GLU A 146 -13.37 8.76 10.55
N SER A 147 -12.07 8.86 10.87
CA SER A 147 -11.58 9.05 12.24
C SER A 147 -10.26 9.83 12.19
N PRO A 148 -10.18 11.03 12.79
CA PRO A 148 -8.91 11.72 12.94
C PRO A 148 -8.06 11.06 14.03
N ARG A 149 -6.73 11.18 13.94
CA ARG A 149 -5.76 10.66 14.92
C ARG A 149 -5.81 11.42 16.25
N SER A 150 -6.30 12.65 16.24
CA SER A 150 -6.22 13.59 17.36
C SER A 150 -7.16 13.23 18.51
N ASN A 151 -6.56 12.86 19.65
CA ASN A 151 -7.08 12.81 21.03
C ASN A 151 -8.56 12.42 21.24
N HIS A 152 -8.90 11.16 20.95
CA HIS A 152 -10.15 10.49 21.36
C HIS A 152 -10.47 10.51 22.88
N ASN A 153 -9.66 11.15 23.73
CA ASN A 153 -9.73 11.04 25.18
C ASN A 153 -9.72 12.38 25.95
N ILE A 154 -9.85 13.54 25.28
CA ILE A 154 -9.94 14.84 25.97
C ILE A 154 -11.33 15.45 25.77
N PRO A 155 -12.20 15.42 26.81
CA PRO A 155 -13.53 16.03 26.73
C PRO A 155 -13.46 17.52 26.36
N GLY A 156 -14.16 17.91 25.30
CA GLY A 156 -14.31 19.31 24.88
C GLY A 156 -13.20 19.84 23.95
N VAL A 157 -12.25 19.00 23.52
CA VAL A 157 -11.30 19.34 22.45
C VAL A 157 -11.82 18.74 21.13
N PRO A 158 -11.99 19.53 20.05
CA PRO A 158 -12.38 18.99 18.76
C PRO A 158 -11.28 18.06 18.23
N GLU A 159 -11.67 16.86 17.80
CA GLU A 159 -10.77 15.90 17.17
C GLU A 159 -10.53 16.37 15.72
N LEU A 160 -9.34 16.92 15.47
CA LEU A 160 -9.03 17.59 14.23
C LEU A 160 -7.59 17.33 13.81
N ASP A 161 -7.43 16.82 12.60
CA ASP A 161 -6.14 16.56 11.98
C ASP A 161 -5.85 17.57 10.89
N VAL A 162 -4.58 17.92 10.73
CA VAL A 162 -4.09 18.59 9.53
C VAL A 162 -3.75 17.51 8.51
N VAL A 163 -4.59 17.40 7.48
CA VAL A 163 -4.44 16.46 6.37
C VAL A 163 -3.72 17.17 5.23
N THR A 164 -2.63 16.58 4.76
CA THR A 164 -1.81 17.10 3.67
C THR A 164 -1.71 16.05 2.58
N LEU A 165 -2.08 16.42 1.36
CA LEU A 165 -1.89 15.57 0.19
C LEU A 165 -0.57 15.95 -0.48
N ARG A 166 0.29 14.96 -0.71
CA ARG A 166 1.54 15.13 -1.44
C ARG A 166 1.49 14.37 -2.75
N TRP A 167 1.89 15.01 -3.84
CA TRP A 167 2.03 14.39 -5.15
C TRP A 167 3.51 14.32 -5.49
N ASN A 168 4.07 13.10 -5.59
CA ASN A 168 5.51 12.88 -5.75
C ASN A 168 6.33 13.61 -4.67
N GLY A 169 5.86 13.60 -3.42
CA GLY A 169 6.48 14.32 -2.30
C GLY A 169 6.19 15.82 -2.24
N GLU A 170 5.67 16.45 -3.30
CA GLU A 170 5.29 17.87 -3.30
C GLU A 170 3.91 18.06 -2.66
N ARG A 171 3.77 18.93 -1.66
CA ARG A 171 2.46 19.28 -1.10
C ARG A 171 1.58 19.95 -2.16
N VAL A 172 0.46 19.31 -2.50
CA VAL A 172 -0.51 19.83 -3.47
C VAL A 172 -1.76 20.42 -2.82
N ALA A 173 -2.12 19.94 -1.63
CA ALA A 173 -3.26 20.43 -0.89
C ALA A 173 -3.06 20.17 0.60
N GLN A 174 -3.65 21.01 1.45
CA GLN A 174 -3.67 20.81 2.89
C GLN A 174 -4.94 21.39 3.49
N ARG A 175 -5.53 20.70 4.46
CA ARG A 175 -6.72 21.16 5.17
C ARG A 175 -6.81 20.53 6.56
N GLU A 176 -7.40 21.27 7.49
CA GLU A 176 -7.88 20.72 8.76
C GLU A 176 -9.18 19.93 8.54
N MET A 177 -9.25 18.71 9.08
CA MET A 177 -10.38 17.81 8.94
C MET A 177 -10.78 17.22 10.30
N GLU A 178 -12.07 17.28 10.57
CA GLU A 178 -12.70 16.62 11.71
C GLU A 178 -13.33 15.28 11.30
N GLN A 179 -13.69 14.47 12.29
CA GLN A 179 -14.43 13.23 12.09
C GLN A 179 -15.70 13.46 11.26
N GLY A 180 -15.91 12.61 10.24
CA GLY A 180 -17.09 12.65 9.38
C GLY A 180 -17.06 13.75 8.33
N GLN A 181 -15.99 14.54 8.21
CA GLN A 181 -15.89 15.57 7.18
C GLN A 181 -15.43 14.99 5.84
N THR A 182 -16.09 15.43 4.77
CA THR A 182 -15.62 15.26 3.39
C THR A 182 -15.00 16.57 2.90
N TRP A 183 -13.81 16.46 2.32
CA TRP A 183 -13.13 17.55 1.65
C TRP A 183 -13.05 17.27 0.15
N THR A 184 -13.79 18.07 -0.63
CA THR A 184 -13.69 18.08 -2.09
C THR A 184 -12.38 18.74 -2.54
N LEU A 185 -11.69 18.06 -3.44
CA LEU A 185 -10.43 18.42 -4.04
C LEU A 185 -10.66 18.80 -5.49
N ASP A 186 -9.92 19.80 -5.95
CA ASP A 186 -9.85 20.18 -7.37
C ASP A 186 -8.39 20.15 -7.82
N VAL A 187 -7.75 18.98 -7.63
CA VAL A 187 -6.35 18.77 -7.99
C VAL A 187 -6.32 17.87 -9.22
N THR A 188 -5.91 18.45 -10.34
CA THR A 188 -5.66 17.73 -11.59
C THR A 188 -4.23 17.97 -12.01
N ARG A 189 -3.46 16.90 -12.25
CA ARG A 189 -2.07 17.00 -12.73
C ARG A 189 -1.82 16.06 -13.91
N PRO A 190 -1.02 16.50 -14.92
CA PRO A 190 -0.59 15.63 -16.00
C PRO A 190 0.19 14.42 -15.47
N LEU A 191 -0.14 13.23 -15.98
CA LEU A 191 0.59 11.99 -15.74
C LEU A 191 1.46 11.68 -16.96
N THR A 192 2.70 12.17 -16.94
CA THR A 192 3.74 11.82 -17.93
C THR A 192 4.53 10.57 -17.52
N VAL A 193 4.54 10.26 -16.23
CA VAL A 193 5.11 9.07 -15.60
C VAL A 193 4.18 8.65 -14.44
N PRO A 194 4.29 7.40 -13.92
CA PRO A 194 3.66 7.04 -12.67
C PRO A 194 3.87 8.09 -11.58
N ALA A 195 2.80 8.45 -10.89
CA ALA A 195 2.85 9.38 -9.76
C ALA A 195 2.41 8.70 -8.47
N THR A 196 3.01 9.10 -7.36
CA THR A 196 2.60 8.68 -6.02
C THR A 196 1.85 9.82 -5.35
N VAL A 197 0.72 9.51 -4.73
CA VAL A 197 -0.04 10.44 -3.92
C VAL A 197 -0.07 9.93 -2.49
N ASP A 198 0.55 10.70 -1.59
CA ASP A 198 0.61 10.39 -0.17
C ASP A 198 -0.46 11.18 0.58
N VAL A 199 -1.14 10.50 1.50
CA VAL A 199 -1.97 11.13 2.52
C VAL A 199 -1.13 11.25 3.79
N VAL A 200 -0.79 12.48 4.14
CA VAL A 200 0.00 12.82 5.31
C VAL A 200 -0.90 13.44 6.36
N VAL A 201 -0.87 12.92 7.57
CA VAL A 201 -1.69 13.39 8.68
C VAL A 201 -0.78 13.90 9.78
N ARG A 202 -1.15 15.06 10.33
CA ARG A 202 -0.55 15.62 11.54
C ARG A 202 -1.66 15.92 12.54
N PRO A 203 -1.65 15.35 13.75
CA PRO A 203 -2.57 15.73 14.81
C PRO A 203 -2.47 17.23 15.09
N ASN A 204 -3.61 17.94 15.21
CA ASN A 204 -3.61 19.37 15.49
C ASN A 204 -3.42 19.65 16.99
N GLN A 205 -2.27 19.24 17.52
CA GLN A 205 -1.84 19.47 18.88
C GLN A 205 -0.40 19.96 18.92
N GLU A 206 -0.02 20.65 19.99
CA GLU A 206 1.35 21.13 20.18
C GLU A 206 2.33 19.93 20.15
N GLY A 207 3.31 19.99 19.25
CA GLY A 207 4.27 18.89 19.04
C GLY A 207 3.78 17.75 18.13
N GLY A 208 2.63 17.89 17.45
CA GLY A 208 2.14 16.90 16.48
C GLY A 208 3.14 16.64 15.35
N VAL A 209 3.43 15.36 15.10
CA VAL A 209 4.34 14.90 14.04
C VAL A 209 3.54 14.57 12.78
N GLU A 210 4.07 14.95 11.62
CA GLU A 210 3.53 14.53 10.32
C GLU A 210 3.87 13.07 10.05
N ASP A 211 2.87 12.30 9.64
CA ASP A 211 3.02 10.88 9.35
C ASP A 211 2.32 10.53 8.04
N VAL A 212 2.91 9.63 7.26
CA VAL A 212 2.30 9.15 6.01
C VAL A 212 1.43 7.96 6.36
N ILE A 213 0.11 8.17 6.38
CA ILE A 213 -0.85 7.10 6.74
C ILE A 213 -1.16 6.19 5.55
N GLY A 214 -0.81 6.61 4.33
CA GLY A 214 -0.85 5.76 3.16
C GLY A 214 -0.61 6.49 1.84
N SER A 215 -0.46 5.69 0.78
CA SER A 215 -0.12 6.18 -0.55
C SER A 215 -0.90 5.45 -1.63
N VAL A 216 -1.20 6.13 -2.74
CA VAL A 216 -1.73 5.53 -3.96
C VAL A 216 -0.82 5.82 -5.14
N GLN A 217 -0.71 4.87 -6.06
CA GLN A 217 0.01 5.06 -7.31
C GLN A 217 -0.97 5.33 -8.45
N LEU A 218 -0.78 6.46 -9.12
CA LEU A 218 -1.50 6.86 -10.32
C LEU A 218 -0.66 6.49 -11.54
N VAL A 219 -1.22 5.64 -12.40
CA VAL A 219 -0.57 5.21 -13.65
C VAL A 219 -1.51 5.39 -14.83
N THR A 220 -0.97 5.69 -15.99
CA THR A 220 -1.75 5.94 -17.22
C THR A 220 -2.60 4.74 -17.65
N SER A 221 -2.23 3.52 -17.24
CA SER A 221 -3.03 2.31 -17.47
C SER A 221 -4.33 2.25 -16.68
N LEU A 222 -4.56 3.15 -15.71
CA LEU A 222 -5.85 3.30 -15.02
C LEU A 222 -6.79 4.27 -15.77
N ALA A 223 -6.36 4.84 -16.90
CA ALA A 223 -7.12 5.84 -17.63
C ALA A 223 -8.45 5.26 -18.12
N GLY A 224 -9.56 5.88 -17.73
CA GLY A 224 -10.91 5.48 -18.15
C GLY A 224 -11.60 4.47 -17.24
N ASP A 225 -10.95 4.02 -16.16
CA ASP A 225 -11.56 3.12 -15.16
C ASP A 225 -12.53 3.85 -14.19
N GLY A 226 -12.71 5.16 -14.36
CA GLY A 226 -13.53 6.01 -13.50
C GLY A 226 -12.92 6.24 -12.11
N PHE A 227 -13.78 6.64 -11.17
CA PHE A 227 -13.35 6.91 -9.80
C PHE A 227 -12.99 5.63 -9.04
N ARG A 228 -11.89 5.72 -8.31
CA ARG A 228 -11.37 4.70 -7.39
C ARG A 228 -11.26 5.29 -6.00
N THR A 229 -11.45 4.47 -4.98
CA THR A 229 -11.32 4.87 -3.58
C THR A 229 -10.26 4.01 -2.91
N ALA A 230 -9.29 4.65 -2.26
CA ALA A 230 -8.31 4.00 -1.40
C ALA A 230 -8.60 4.35 0.06
N ARG A 231 -8.54 3.33 0.92
CA ARG A 231 -8.71 3.47 2.36
C ARG A 231 -7.37 3.34 3.06
N PHE A 232 -7.15 4.18 4.07
CA PHE A 232 -5.97 4.20 4.90
C PHE A 232 -6.40 4.12 6.35
N ASP A 233 -5.87 3.15 7.09
CA ASP A 233 -6.08 2.97 8.52
C ASP A 233 -4.70 2.82 9.16
N ASP A 234 -4.26 3.84 9.89
CA ASP A 234 -2.96 3.83 10.55
C ASP A 234 -2.97 4.71 11.80
N ALA A 235 -2.37 4.21 12.88
CA ALA A 235 -2.22 4.88 14.17
C ALA A 235 -3.52 5.56 14.71
N GLY A 236 -4.70 4.97 14.43
CA GLY A 236 -6.01 5.48 14.85
C GLY A 236 -6.63 6.52 13.90
N ALA A 237 -5.92 6.91 12.83
CA ALA A 237 -6.47 7.73 11.75
C ALA A 237 -7.07 6.84 10.66
N ARG A 238 -8.28 7.17 10.21
CA ARG A 238 -8.96 6.52 9.09
C ARG A 238 -9.40 7.52 8.05
N TYR A 239 -8.91 7.33 6.82
CA TYR A 239 -9.19 8.21 5.69
C TYR A 239 -9.51 7.45 4.43
N GLU A 240 -10.40 8.01 3.62
CA GLU A 240 -10.72 7.50 2.29
C GLU A 240 -10.38 8.57 1.25
N LEU A 241 -9.47 8.29 0.32
CA LEU A 241 -9.16 9.16 -0.82
C LEU A 241 -9.82 8.62 -2.08
N THR A 242 -10.64 9.45 -2.71
CA THR A 242 -11.23 9.16 -4.03
C THR A 242 -10.48 9.91 -5.13
N TYR A 243 -10.03 9.16 -6.13
CA TYR A 243 -9.19 9.63 -7.22
C TYR A 243 -9.59 8.97 -8.55
N GLU A 244 -9.14 9.54 -9.65
CA GLU A 244 -9.39 9.03 -11.00
C GLU A 244 -8.15 9.27 -11.87
N VAL A 245 -7.95 8.43 -12.88
CA VAL A 245 -7.05 8.74 -14.00
C VAL A 245 -7.92 8.93 -15.25
N ARG A 246 -7.86 10.13 -15.84
CA ARG A 246 -8.60 10.51 -17.05
C ARG A 246 -7.68 10.46 -18.24
N ALA A 247 -8.11 9.81 -19.32
CA ALA A 247 -7.47 9.99 -20.61
C ALA A 247 -7.69 11.45 -21.08
N ARG A 248 -6.67 12.07 -21.67
CA ARG A 248 -6.77 13.36 -22.35
C ARG A 248 -7.04 13.17 -23.85
#